data_AF-K1T567-F1
#
_entry.id   AF-K1T567-F1
#
_cell.length_a   1.000
_cell.length_b   1.000
_cell.length_c   1.000
_cell.angle_alpha   90.00
_cell.angle_beta   90.00
_cell.angle_gamma   90.00
#
_symmetry.space_group_name_H-M   'P 1'
#
loop_
_entity.id
_entity.type
_entity.pdbx_description
1 polymer ?
#
loop_
_entity_poly.entity_id
_entity_poly.type
_entity_poly.pdbx_seq_one_letter_code
_entity_poly.pdbx_strand_id
1 'polypeptide(L)'
;MSAAADQIIAKDMSVRQAEALCRKMSKPPKPAKEEDAFTRPVLAVEVEGALKETTGSEVHVDYKGGKGVLHIAFYSDAQLQQFAGLLGQYDPEQAAEEADPSGEDEA
;
A
#
# COMPACT_ATOMS: atom_id res chain seq x y z
N MET A 1 -25.93 5.43 -25.84
CA MET A 1 -24.80 6.31 -25.41
C MET A 1 -25.36 7.68 -25.03
N SER A 2 -25.70 7.93 -23.74
CA SER A 2 -25.93 9.31 -23.24
C SER A 2 -26.06 9.47 -21.70
N ALA A 3 -25.85 8.44 -20.86
CA ALA A 3 -26.16 8.55 -19.43
C ALA A 3 -25.33 9.62 -18.67
N ALA A 4 -24.16 9.99 -19.16
CA ALA A 4 -23.30 11.00 -18.54
C ALA A 4 -23.77 12.45 -18.84
N ALA A 5 -24.24 12.70 -20.06
CA ALA A 5 -24.66 14.04 -20.49
C ALA A 5 -25.92 14.49 -19.74
N ASP A 6 -26.88 13.58 -19.57
CA ASP A 6 -28.13 13.86 -18.87
C ASP A 6 -27.87 14.18 -17.38
N GLN A 7 -26.86 13.55 -16.76
CA GLN A 7 -26.48 13.80 -15.37
C GLN A 7 -25.77 15.14 -15.17
N ILE A 8 -24.99 15.59 -16.16
CA ILE A 8 -24.30 16.89 -16.10
C ILE A 8 -25.32 18.02 -16.16
N ILE A 9 -26.31 17.90 -17.05
CA ILE A 9 -27.38 18.90 -17.22
C ILE A 9 -28.34 18.87 -16.03
N ALA A 10 -28.78 17.68 -15.58
CA ALA A 10 -29.74 17.57 -14.47
C ALA A 10 -29.19 18.06 -13.12
N LYS A 11 -27.87 18.10 -12.95
CA LYS A 11 -27.22 18.49 -11.69
C LYS A 11 -26.42 19.80 -11.79
N ASP A 12 -26.54 20.52 -12.91
CA ASP A 12 -25.77 21.75 -13.20
C ASP A 12 -24.28 21.62 -12.81
N MET A 13 -23.66 20.52 -13.25
CA MET A 13 -22.31 20.18 -12.81
C MET A 13 -21.29 21.16 -13.41
N SER A 14 -20.40 21.69 -12.57
CA SER A 14 -19.29 22.51 -13.05
C SER A 14 -18.33 21.71 -13.94
N VAL A 15 -17.61 22.40 -14.83
CA VAL A 15 -16.66 21.80 -15.77
C VAL A 15 -15.68 20.85 -15.07
N ARG A 16 -15.14 21.24 -13.91
CA ARG A 16 -14.25 20.39 -13.11
C ARG A 16 -14.91 19.11 -12.62
N GLN A 17 -16.19 19.17 -12.24
CA GLN A 17 -16.96 18.00 -11.79
C GLN A 17 -17.35 17.09 -12.96
N ALA A 18 -17.71 17.67 -14.10
CA ALA A 18 -17.97 16.94 -15.34
C ALA A 18 -16.71 16.21 -15.82
N GLU A 19 -15.54 16.88 -15.84
CA GLU A 19 -14.25 16.26 -16.16
C GLU A 19 -13.89 15.13 -15.19
N ALA A 20 -14.13 15.31 -13.89
CA ALA A 20 -13.91 14.26 -12.89
C ALA A 20 -14.85 13.06 -13.09
N LEU A 21 -16.10 13.31 -13.44
CA LEU A 21 -17.09 12.27 -13.74
C LEU A 21 -16.72 11.50 -15.01
N CYS A 22 -16.33 12.20 -16.07
CA CYS A 22 -15.81 11.59 -17.30
C CYS A 22 -14.54 10.78 -17.04
N ARG A 23 -13.61 11.27 -16.21
CA ARG A 23 -12.41 10.51 -15.78
C ARG A 23 -12.73 9.28 -14.94
N LYS A 24 -13.77 9.33 -14.11
CA LYS A 24 -14.26 8.17 -13.33
C LYS A 24 -14.92 7.13 -14.23
N MET A 25 -15.71 7.56 -15.22
CA MET A 25 -16.43 6.67 -16.14
C MET A 25 -15.54 6.11 -17.26
N SER A 26 -14.45 6.80 -17.63
CA SER A 26 -13.49 6.36 -18.65
C SER A 26 -12.37 5.49 -18.09
N LYS A 27 -12.19 5.44 -16.77
CA LYS A 27 -11.29 4.46 -16.16
C LYS A 27 -11.93 3.09 -16.31
N PRO A 28 -11.35 2.15 -17.07
CA PRO A 28 -11.81 0.78 -17.04
C PRO A 28 -11.75 0.33 -15.58
N PRO A 29 -12.78 -0.39 -15.07
CA PRO A 29 -12.67 -1.00 -13.75
C PRO A 29 -11.36 -1.77 -13.76
N LYS A 30 -10.45 -1.43 -12.84
CA LYS A 30 -9.26 -2.26 -12.64
C LYS A 30 -9.79 -3.69 -12.55
N PRO A 31 -9.22 -4.66 -13.28
CA PRO A 31 -9.61 -6.03 -13.08
C PRO A 31 -9.52 -6.24 -11.58
N ALA A 32 -10.68 -6.52 -10.95
CA ALA A 32 -10.68 -7.02 -9.60
C ALA A 32 -9.74 -8.21 -9.71
N LYS A 33 -8.56 -8.12 -9.07
CA LYS A 33 -7.74 -9.30 -8.83
C LYS A 33 -8.74 -10.27 -8.27
N GLU A 34 -9.02 -11.34 -9.03
CA GLU A 34 -9.84 -12.43 -8.56
C GLU A 34 -9.25 -12.78 -7.21
N GLU A 35 -9.96 -12.41 -6.15
CA GLU A 35 -9.71 -12.99 -4.87
C GLU A 35 -9.98 -14.47 -5.14
N ASP A 36 -8.91 -15.23 -5.21
CA ASP A 36 -8.94 -16.69 -5.07
C ASP A 36 -9.43 -16.93 -3.64
N ALA A 37 -10.73 -16.68 -3.45
CA ALA A 37 -11.47 -16.77 -2.20
C ALA A 37 -11.62 -18.22 -1.76
N PHE A 38 -11.01 -19.16 -2.49
CA PHE A 38 -11.07 -20.58 -2.21
C PHE A 38 -9.78 -21.14 -1.61
N THR A 39 -8.68 -20.37 -1.59
CA THR A 39 -7.39 -20.87 -1.07
C THR A 39 -6.60 -19.89 -0.22
N ARG A 40 -7.15 -18.76 0.24
CA ARG A 40 -6.48 -17.95 1.27
C ARG A 40 -6.34 -18.80 2.55
N PRO A 41 -5.13 -19.24 2.93
CA PRO A 41 -4.96 -20.05 4.13
C PRO A 41 -5.46 -19.25 5.34
N VAL A 42 -6.17 -19.86 6.29
CA VAL A 42 -6.64 -19.18 7.52
C VAL A 42 -5.49 -18.41 8.20
N LEU A 43 -4.31 -19.02 8.20
CA LEU A 43 -3.06 -18.43 8.67
C LEU A 43 -2.75 -17.06 8.03
N ALA A 44 -3.02 -16.88 6.74
CA ALA A 44 -2.76 -15.62 6.04
C ALA A 44 -3.61 -14.48 6.60
N VAL A 45 -4.88 -14.76 6.88
CA VAL A 45 -5.83 -13.77 7.41
C VAL A 45 -5.51 -13.44 8.87
N GLU A 46 -5.19 -14.45 9.68
CA GLU A 46 -4.81 -14.26 11.09
C GLU A 46 -3.50 -13.46 11.22
N VAL A 47 -2.49 -13.81 10.42
CA VAL A 47 -1.20 -13.11 10.41
C VAL A 47 -1.34 -11.69 9.85
N GLU A 48 -2.14 -11.50 8.80
CA GLU A 48 -2.44 -10.16 8.27
C GLU A 48 -3.11 -9.27 9.32
N GLY A 49 -4.09 -9.82 10.07
CA GLY A 49 -4.77 -9.12 11.17
C GLY A 49 -3.82 -8.75 12.30
N ALA A 50 -3.04 -9.70 12.80
CA ALA A 50 -2.08 -9.46 13.88
C ALA A 50 -1.03 -8.40 13.50
N LEU A 51 -0.55 -8.43 12.26
CA LEU A 51 0.40 -7.43 11.77
C LEU A 51 -0.27 -6.06 11.59
N LYS A 52 -1.50 -5.99 11.08
CA LYS A 52 -2.27 -4.73 11.00
C LYS A 52 -2.45 -4.10 12.38
N GLU A 53 -2.81 -4.89 13.39
CA GLU A 53 -2.99 -4.41 14.76
C GLU A 53 -1.68 -3.98 15.42
N THR A 54 -0.60 -4.73 15.21
CA THR A 54 0.72 -4.43 15.81
C THR A 54 1.37 -3.20 15.16
N THR A 55 1.26 -3.08 13.83
CA THR A 55 1.95 -2.03 13.07
C THR A 55 1.12 -0.77 12.84
N GLY A 56 -0.20 -0.86 12.98
CA GLY A 56 -1.14 0.20 12.60
C GLY A 56 -1.16 0.47 11.10
N SER A 57 -0.57 -0.41 10.29
CA SER A 57 -0.38 -0.24 8.84
C SER A 57 -1.19 -1.23 8.03
N GLU A 58 -1.47 -0.87 6.78
CA GLU A 58 -2.15 -1.78 5.85
C GLU A 58 -1.20 -2.92 5.44
N VAL A 59 -1.61 -4.16 5.73
CA VAL A 59 -0.87 -5.38 5.39
C VAL A 59 -1.69 -6.23 4.41
N HIS A 60 -1.03 -6.82 3.41
CA HIS A 60 -1.63 -7.80 2.49
C HIS A 60 -0.70 -8.99 2.32
N VAL A 61 -1.27 -10.19 2.27
CA VAL A 61 -0.51 -11.41 1.97
C VAL A 61 -0.93 -11.97 0.61
N ASP A 62 0.02 -12.02 -0.33
CA ASP A 62 -0.16 -12.64 -1.64
C ASP A 62 0.55 -14.02 -1.65
N TYR A 63 -0.14 -15.08 -2.07
CA TYR A 63 0.46 -16.41 -2.25
C TYR A 63 0.47 -16.81 -3.73
N LYS A 64 1.63 -17.24 -4.22
CA LYS A 64 1.77 -17.74 -5.59
C LYS A 64 2.76 -18.89 -5.65
N GLY A 65 2.28 -20.09 -6.01
CA GLY A 65 3.12 -21.25 -6.30
C GLY A 65 4.00 -21.72 -5.13
N GLY A 66 3.45 -21.74 -3.91
CA GLY A 66 4.18 -22.16 -2.71
C GLY A 66 5.11 -21.10 -2.09
N LYS A 67 5.15 -19.89 -2.66
CA LYS A 67 5.83 -18.73 -2.09
C LYS A 67 4.79 -17.69 -1.66
N GLY A 68 5.01 -17.06 -0.51
CA GLY A 68 4.21 -15.95 0.01
C GLY A 68 5.00 -14.64 -0.08
N VAL A 69 4.31 -13.55 -0.44
CA VAL A 69 4.83 -12.18 -0.40
C VAL A 69 3.97 -11.39 0.59
N LEU A 70 4.63 -10.69 1.51
CA LEU A 70 3.98 -9.81 2.47
C LEU A 70 4.15 -8.35 2.02
N HIS A 71 3.05 -7.68 1.77
CA HIS A 71 3.01 -6.26 1.44
C HIS A 71 2.62 -5.47 2.69
N ILE A 72 3.50 -4.60 3.18
CA ILE A 72 3.22 -3.69 4.31
C ILE A 72 3.35 -2.26 3.79
N ALA A 73 2.27 -1.49 3.87
CA ALA A 73 2.31 -0.06 3.59
C ALA A 73 2.98 0.69 4.75
N PHE A 74 3.86 1.62 4.43
CA PHE A 74 4.45 2.54 5.42
C PHE A 74 4.24 3.97 4.94
N TYR A 75 4.07 4.88 5.91
CA TYR A 75 3.82 6.30 5.65
C TYR A 75 4.99 7.19 6.09
N SER A 76 6.01 6.60 6.72
CA SER A 76 7.24 7.29 7.10
C SER A 76 8.42 6.31 7.18
N ASP A 77 9.63 6.84 7.03
CA ASP A 77 10.87 6.06 7.16
C ASP A 77 11.06 5.55 8.59
N ALA A 78 10.61 6.30 9.59
CA ALA A 78 10.57 5.87 10.98
C ALA A 78 9.69 4.61 11.17
N GLN A 79 8.56 4.53 10.46
CA GLN A 79 7.69 3.36 10.51
C GLN A 79 8.34 2.14 9.83
N LEU A 80 9.07 2.37 8.73
CA LEU A 80 9.85 1.32 8.06
C LEU A 80 10.96 0.78 8.98
N GLN A 81 11.67 1.64 9.70
CA GLN A 81 12.67 1.24 10.70
C GLN A 81 12.06 0.46 11.86
N GLN A 82 10.88 0.87 12.35
CA GLN A 82 10.15 0.13 13.39
C GLN A 82 9.80 -1.29 12.93
N PHE A 83 9.40 -1.47 11.67
CA PHE A 83 9.14 -2.81 11.12
C PHE A 83 10.40 -3.67 11.06
N ALA A 84 11.53 -3.07 10.67
CA ALA A 84 12.80 -3.76 10.63
C ALA A 84 13.25 -4.19 12.05
N GLY A 85 13.00 -3.35 13.06
CA GLY A 85 13.22 -3.68 14.47
C GLY A 85 12.31 -4.81 14.98
N LEU A 86 11.03 -4.82 14.60
CA LEU A 86 10.08 -5.91 14.95
C LEU A 86 10.50 -7.26 14.36
N LEU A 87 11.13 -7.26 13.19
CA LEU A 87 11.68 -8.47 12.55
C LEU A 87 13.03 -8.90 13.13
N GLY A 88 13.60 -8.12 14.07
CA GLY A 88 14.84 -8.43 14.79
C GLY A 88 16.10 -8.35 13.93
N GLN A 89 16.04 -7.73 12.76
CA GLN A 89 17.14 -7.64 11.79
C GLN A 89 17.70 -6.21 11.67
N TYR A 90 17.22 -5.26 12.47
CA TYR A 90 17.64 -3.87 12.42
C TYR A 90 18.07 -3.37 13.80
N ASP A 91 19.36 -3.15 13.94
CA ASP A 91 19.94 -2.40 15.05
C ASP A 91 20.12 -0.94 14.60
N PRO A 92 19.35 0.01 15.18
CA PRO A 92 19.46 1.41 14.80
C PRO A 92 20.84 2.01 15.10
N GLU A 93 21.59 1.47 16.07
CA GLU A 93 22.95 1.94 16.39
C GLU A 93 23.96 1.55 15.29
N GLN A 94 23.92 0.29 14.81
CA GLN A 94 24.76 -0.15 13.69
C GLN A 94 24.43 0.57 12.37
N ALA A 95 23.15 0.77 12.07
CA ALA A 95 22.74 1.45 10.84
C ALA A 95 23.13 2.94 10.82
N ALA A 96 23.15 3.60 11.99
CA ALA A 96 23.62 4.98 12.11
C ALA A 96 25.15 5.09 11.96
N GLU A 97 25.90 4.12 12.48
CA GLU A 97 27.36 4.05 12.36
C GLU A 97 27.82 3.74 10.92
N GLU A 98 27.08 2.92 10.16
CA GLU A 98 27.37 2.65 8.75
C GLU A 98 26.93 3.78 7.80
N ALA A 99 25.97 4.63 8.20
CA ALA A 99 25.48 5.74 7.40
C ALA A 99 26.39 6.98 7.42
N ASP A 100 27.41 7.00 8.29
CA ASP A 100 28.41 8.07 8.35
C ASP A 100 29.82 7.60 7.98
N PRO A 101 30.12 7.36 6.69
CA PRO A 101 31.50 7.33 6.20
C PRO A 101 31.90 8.71 5.66
N SER A 102 31.47 9.82 6.28
CA SER A 102 32.03 11.14 5.98
C SER A 102 33.14 11.46 6.96
N GLY A 103 34.26 10.76 6.75
CA GLY A 103 35.52 11.06 7.38
C GLY A 103 35.82 12.55 7.27
N GLU A 104 36.01 13.15 8.44
CA GLU A 104 36.83 14.34 8.63
C GLU A 104 38.19 14.09 7.95
N ASP A 105 38.35 14.52 6.69
CA ASP A 105 39.67 14.80 6.13
C ASP A 105 40.05 16.22 6.61
N GLU A 106 40.53 16.30 7.85
CA GLU A 106 41.40 17.40 8.29
C GLU A 106 42.82 17.15 7.77
N ALA A 107 43.29 17.99 6.83
CA ALA A 107 44.70 18.40 6.67
C ALA A 107 44.85 19.56 5.68
#